data_AF-A0A8R1I7K0-F1
#
_entry.id   AF-A0A8R1I7K0-F1
#
_cell.length_a   1.000
_cell.length_b   1.000
_cell.length_c   1.000
_cell.angle_alpha   90.00
_cell.angle_beta   90.00
_cell.angle_gamma   90.00
#
_symmetry.space_group_name_H-M   'P 1'
#
loop_
_entity.id
_entity.type
_entity.pdbx_description
1 polymer ?
#
loop_
_entity_poly.entity_id
_entity_poly.type
_entity_poly.pdbx_seq_one_letter_code
_entity_poly.pdbx_strand_id
1 'polypeptide(L)'
;MHGSGFEESKSPKNNVVYGSGFETVPKPKAEKVIVGAGFEKPSLPTTKMRAVVTSRVEQGATNVHYLWILDKTVDGCFVSKSAYKIGHFFEGLFTENKNGQLKCQNYESGIETPIIPGGMDEENKIWFQVKIKNYRKSVNQVYATVQAEYFGEITLFRPIIESSQLNKSSVKTEKIIYIPPDEKVVEKMKQIDKFSGNLWTLDSTQPSAMRRKSASLAEFFVTQCRKVLQHREILETLRAENFDLAITEPVDGCAYALFEYLQIRAHITVLSCVRFDHVSDVISQPIVPSYVPSTQSFSSDQMSMFERFWNLVTFYYGRFTFANILDQEFELARQILGIERSWREVLPEASFILSNQIPILDFPAPTFDKIVPIGGFTVKKSEKSLKFDEKWDKILSLRRKNVLISFGSNAKSVDMPEEYRTSLLHVIQSMPDTTFIWKYEDPEPKFDLPENVFLSPWLPQNELLADKRITVFLTHGGLASVMELALTGKPSVMVPIFADQGRNAQMVKRHGSVFVLQKHELGKSELVKSALNSVLNDPKFQKNAEKLAEMLKMSPINAKETLVKHVEFAAKFGKLPTMDNYGRHQSFVVYYFLDIISVFVISVGLLIVLIVKMFKVLGWKSKKCKEE
;
A
#
# COMPACT_ATOMS: atom_id res chain seq x y z
N MET A 1 54.27 -10.49 10.60
CA MET A 1 54.15 -11.96 10.77
C MET A 1 53.74 -12.50 9.39
N HIS A 2 54.64 -12.88 8.48
CA HIS A 2 55.45 -14.12 8.48
C HIS A 2 54.63 -15.28 9.06
N GLY A 3 54.31 -16.38 8.37
CA GLY A 3 54.83 -16.99 7.15
C GLY A 3 54.70 -18.52 7.33
N SER A 4 55.02 -19.28 6.28
CA SER A 4 55.14 -20.75 6.14
C SER A 4 53.83 -21.54 5.88
N GLY A 5 53.73 -22.44 4.90
CA GLY A 5 54.68 -22.94 3.89
C GLY A 5 54.82 -24.47 3.90
N PHE A 6 54.61 -25.09 2.72
CA PHE A 6 55.12 -26.38 2.20
C PHE A 6 54.58 -27.71 2.78
N GLU A 7 53.89 -28.55 1.97
CA GLU A 7 54.37 -29.69 1.12
C GLU A 7 54.80 -30.92 1.96
N GLU A 8 54.62 -32.20 1.61
CA GLU A 8 54.25 -32.97 0.41
C GLU A 8 53.94 -34.41 0.90
N SER A 9 53.07 -35.19 0.24
CA SER A 9 53.42 -36.58 -0.12
C SER A 9 52.50 -37.13 -1.23
N LYS A 10 53.12 -37.79 -2.21
CA LYS A 10 52.52 -38.33 -3.44
C LYS A 10 52.31 -39.85 -3.37
N SER A 11 51.10 -40.26 -3.78
CA SER A 11 50.76 -41.43 -4.65
C SER A 11 50.97 -42.87 -4.11
N PRO A 12 50.44 -43.93 -4.78
CA PRO A 12 49.36 -44.04 -5.77
C PRO A 12 48.35 -45.18 -5.48
N LYS A 13 47.19 -45.20 -6.16
CA LYS A 13 46.74 -46.27 -7.08
C LYS A 13 45.22 -46.33 -7.24
N ASN A 14 44.84 -46.45 -8.51
CA ASN A 14 43.53 -46.88 -9.00
C ASN A 14 42.95 -48.05 -8.20
N ASN A 15 41.63 -48.06 -8.01
CA ASN A 15 40.78 -49.02 -8.70
C ASN A 15 39.29 -48.68 -8.55
N VAL A 16 38.63 -48.76 -9.70
CA VAL A 16 37.17 -48.80 -9.90
C VAL A 16 36.60 -50.04 -9.22
N VAL A 17 35.41 -49.95 -8.62
CA VAL A 17 34.49 -51.09 -8.50
C VAL A 17 33.05 -50.63 -8.77
N TYR A 18 32.46 -51.17 -9.84
CA TYR A 18 31.01 -51.27 -10.03
C TYR A 18 30.53 -52.64 -9.51
N GLY A 19 29.27 -52.69 -9.06
CA GLY A 19 28.77 -53.65 -8.08
C GLY A 19 28.21 -55.01 -8.55
N SER A 20 27.65 -55.73 -7.59
CA SER A 20 26.66 -56.82 -7.67
C SER A 20 26.15 -57.00 -6.22
N GLY A 21 24.86 -57.07 -5.90
CA GLY A 21 23.86 -58.03 -6.33
C GLY A 21 23.48 -58.84 -5.08
N PHE A 22 22.21 -58.86 -4.69
CA PHE A 22 21.69 -59.93 -3.82
C PHE A 22 20.36 -60.43 -4.36
N GLU A 23 20.32 -61.75 -4.52
CA GLU A 23 19.23 -62.57 -5.01
C GLU A 23 18.03 -62.63 -4.05
N THR A 24 16.92 -63.05 -4.64
CA THR A 24 15.58 -63.28 -4.09
C THR A 24 15.54 -64.25 -2.90
N VAL A 25 14.76 -63.90 -1.88
CA VAL A 25 14.31 -64.86 -0.85
C VAL A 25 13.16 -65.73 -1.42
N PRO A 26 13.20 -67.08 -1.26
CA PRO A 26 12.13 -67.96 -1.72
C PRO A 26 10.90 -67.91 -0.79
N LYS A 27 9.72 -68.07 -1.42
CA LYS A 27 8.40 -68.17 -0.77
C LYS A 27 8.38 -69.26 0.32
N PRO A 28 7.80 -68.99 1.51
CA PRO A 28 7.23 -70.04 2.34
C PRO A 28 5.88 -70.50 1.76
N LYS A 29 5.66 -71.81 1.81
CA LYS A 29 4.45 -72.51 1.39
C LYS A 29 3.22 -72.04 2.18
N ALA A 30 2.05 -72.18 1.54
CA ALA A 30 0.74 -71.90 2.10
C ALA A 30 0.53 -72.57 3.46
N GLU A 31 0.14 -71.77 4.46
CA GLU A 31 -0.57 -72.25 5.65
C GLU A 31 -1.95 -71.60 5.74
N LYS A 32 -2.85 -72.39 6.32
CA LYS A 32 -4.30 -72.37 6.18
C LYS A 32 -4.95 -71.05 6.64
N VAL A 33 -6.01 -70.70 5.90
CA VAL A 33 -7.03 -69.73 6.27
C VAL A 33 -7.64 -70.07 7.62
N ILE A 34 -7.72 -69.09 8.52
CA ILE A 34 -8.77 -68.98 9.54
C ILE A 34 -9.46 -67.63 9.31
N VAL A 35 -10.72 -67.68 8.87
CA VAL A 35 -11.61 -66.52 8.77
C VAL A 35 -12.15 -66.24 10.17
N GLY A 36 -11.70 -65.15 10.79
CA GLY A 36 -12.27 -64.61 12.02
C GLY A 36 -13.04 -63.34 11.72
N ALA A 37 -14.35 -63.37 11.95
CA ALA A 37 -15.22 -62.21 11.82
C ALA A 37 -14.90 -61.14 12.89
N GLY A 38 -14.88 -59.87 12.47
CA GLY A 38 -15.09 -58.72 13.36
C GLY A 38 -13.85 -58.08 13.98
N PHE A 39 -13.14 -57.26 13.20
CA PHE A 39 -12.37 -56.12 13.74
C PHE A 39 -12.42 -54.97 12.72
N GLU A 40 -13.21 -53.93 13.00
CA GLU A 40 -13.07 -52.64 12.30
C GLU A 40 -11.71 -52.05 12.67
N LYS A 41 -10.85 -51.87 11.67
CA LYS A 41 -9.54 -51.25 11.85
C LYS A 41 -9.76 -49.76 12.07
N PRO A 42 -9.19 -49.11 13.10
CA PRO A 42 -9.27 -47.66 13.26
C PRO A 42 -8.74 -47.00 11.98
N SER A 43 -9.55 -46.18 11.31
CA SER A 43 -9.08 -45.40 10.17
C SER A 43 -8.02 -44.42 10.65
N LEU A 44 -6.82 -44.50 10.10
CA LEU A 44 -5.78 -43.49 10.32
C LEU A 44 -6.34 -42.10 9.97
N PRO A 45 -6.05 -41.05 10.76
CA PRO A 45 -6.51 -39.71 10.44
C PRO A 45 -6.00 -39.31 9.06
N THR A 46 -6.91 -38.88 8.20
CA THR A 46 -6.60 -38.39 6.85
C THR A 46 -6.44 -36.89 6.87
N THR A 47 -5.39 -36.38 6.21
CA THR A 47 -5.16 -34.95 6.01
C THR A 47 -5.23 -34.62 4.53
N LYS A 48 -5.97 -33.57 4.16
CA LYS A 48 -6.02 -33.06 2.80
C LYS A 48 -4.70 -32.37 2.46
N MET A 49 -4.03 -32.82 1.41
CA MET A 49 -2.75 -32.27 0.94
C MET A 49 -2.67 -32.26 -0.58
N ARG A 50 -1.73 -31.47 -1.12
CA ARG A 50 -1.44 -31.32 -2.54
C ARG A 50 -0.22 -32.13 -2.92
N ALA A 51 -0.26 -32.73 -4.10
CA ALA A 51 0.82 -33.57 -4.60
C ALA A 51 1.02 -33.42 -6.11
N VAL A 52 2.23 -33.74 -6.57
CA VAL A 52 2.55 -33.91 -7.98
C VAL A 52 3.03 -35.34 -8.24
N VAL A 53 2.53 -35.94 -9.31
CA VAL A 53 2.98 -37.28 -9.75
C VAL A 53 4.41 -37.18 -10.29
N THR A 54 5.35 -37.92 -9.71
CA THR A 54 6.78 -37.92 -10.08
C THR A 54 7.17 -39.15 -10.89
N SER A 55 6.50 -40.28 -10.69
CA SER A 55 6.61 -41.44 -11.58
C SER A 55 5.39 -42.34 -11.46
N ARG A 56 5.22 -43.25 -12.42
CA ARG A 56 4.12 -44.22 -12.45
C ARG A 56 4.66 -45.61 -12.79
N VAL A 57 4.22 -46.60 -12.03
CA VAL A 57 4.46 -48.01 -12.31
C VAL A 57 3.11 -48.69 -12.53
N GLU A 58 2.94 -49.30 -13.69
CA GLU A 58 1.72 -50.02 -14.04
C GLU A 58 1.77 -51.42 -13.40
N GLN A 59 0.75 -51.75 -12.60
CA GLN A 59 0.63 -53.04 -11.91
C GLN A 59 -0.74 -53.66 -12.22
N GLY A 60 -0.86 -54.25 -13.41
CA GLY A 60 -2.08 -54.93 -13.86
C GLY A 60 -3.27 -53.97 -13.95
N ALA A 61 -4.30 -54.17 -13.13
CA ALA A 61 -5.53 -53.36 -13.14
C ALA A 61 -5.42 -52.03 -12.37
N THR A 62 -4.26 -51.74 -11.76
CA THR A 62 -4.02 -50.52 -10.98
C THR A 62 -2.66 -49.92 -11.29
N ASN A 63 -2.56 -48.61 -11.15
CA ASN A 63 -1.35 -47.82 -11.34
C ASN A 63 -0.84 -47.33 -9.98
N VAL A 64 0.43 -47.56 -9.68
CA VAL A 64 1.12 -46.98 -8.52
C VAL A 64 1.81 -45.70 -8.97
N HIS A 65 1.38 -44.57 -8.44
CA HIS A 65 1.99 -43.26 -8.69
C HIS A 65 2.86 -42.91 -7.50
N TYR A 66 4.13 -42.61 -7.74
CA TYR A 66 4.99 -41.97 -6.76
C TYR A 66 4.76 -40.47 -6.83
N LEU A 67 4.79 -39.82 -5.67
CA LEU A 67 4.35 -38.45 -5.49
C LEU A 67 5.41 -37.66 -4.76
N TRP A 68 5.49 -36.36 -5.07
CA TRP A 68 6.07 -35.36 -4.20
C TRP A 68 4.95 -34.58 -3.52
N ILE A 69 4.88 -34.65 -2.19
CA ILE A 69 3.84 -33.98 -1.40
C ILE A 69 4.28 -32.55 -1.12
N LEU A 70 3.54 -31.58 -1.65
CA LEU A 70 3.94 -30.17 -1.63
C LEU A 70 3.88 -29.59 -0.22
N ASP A 71 2.86 -29.96 0.57
CA ASP A 71 2.61 -29.39 1.89
C ASP A 71 3.60 -29.87 2.97
N LYS A 72 4.20 -31.05 2.79
CA LYS A 72 5.17 -31.64 3.74
C LYS A 72 6.58 -31.79 3.17
N THR A 73 6.79 -31.52 1.87
CA THR A 73 8.06 -31.68 1.14
C THR A 73 8.72 -33.04 1.33
N VAL A 74 7.92 -34.10 1.20
CA VAL A 74 8.35 -35.51 1.31
C VAL A 74 7.76 -36.35 0.19
N ASP A 75 8.33 -37.53 -0.04
CA ASP A 75 7.80 -38.51 -0.98
C ASP A 75 6.53 -39.20 -0.44
N GLY A 76 5.63 -39.52 -1.36
CA GLY A 76 4.43 -40.29 -1.08
C GLY A 76 4.05 -41.23 -2.22
N CYS A 77 2.95 -41.95 -2.05
CA CYS A 77 2.42 -42.80 -3.12
C CYS A 77 0.89 -42.74 -3.23
N PHE A 78 0.39 -43.02 -4.41
CA PHE A 78 -1.04 -43.09 -4.72
C PHE A 78 -1.33 -44.24 -5.66
N VAL A 79 -2.19 -45.15 -5.23
CA VAL A 79 -2.63 -46.27 -6.05
C VAL A 79 -4.01 -45.95 -6.62
N SER A 80 -4.13 -45.93 -7.95
CA SER A 80 -5.39 -45.62 -8.62
C SER A 80 -5.60 -46.49 -9.84
N LYS A 81 -6.87 -46.73 -10.20
CA LYS A 81 -7.22 -47.33 -11.49
C LYS A 81 -6.91 -46.38 -12.64
N SER A 82 -7.05 -45.08 -12.41
CA SER A 82 -6.75 -44.04 -13.38
C SER A 82 -5.23 -43.86 -13.51
N ALA A 83 -4.77 -43.72 -14.75
CA ALA A 83 -3.36 -43.54 -15.07
C ALA A 83 -3.04 -42.05 -15.22
N TYR A 84 -2.73 -41.39 -14.10
CA TYR A 84 -2.38 -39.96 -14.13
C TYR A 84 -1.02 -39.75 -14.79
N LYS A 85 -0.89 -38.64 -15.52
CA LYS A 85 0.36 -38.29 -16.20
C LYS A 85 1.40 -37.83 -15.18
N ILE A 86 2.67 -38.04 -15.49
CA ILE A 86 3.75 -37.46 -14.69
C ILE A 86 3.68 -35.93 -14.80
N GLY A 87 3.88 -35.20 -13.70
CA GLY A 87 3.64 -33.76 -13.63
C GLY A 87 2.17 -33.36 -13.37
N HIS A 88 1.27 -34.33 -13.18
CA HIS A 88 -0.12 -34.05 -12.81
C HIS A 88 -0.22 -33.57 -11.35
N PHE A 89 -0.75 -32.37 -11.16
CA PHE A 89 -0.99 -31.77 -9.84
C PHE A 89 -2.42 -32.08 -9.36
N PHE A 90 -2.56 -32.42 -8.10
CA PHE A 90 -3.87 -32.73 -7.52
C PHE A 90 -3.93 -32.54 -6.00
N GLU A 91 -5.15 -32.42 -5.49
CA GLU A 91 -5.46 -32.53 -4.07
C GLU A 91 -5.96 -33.94 -3.74
N GLY A 92 -5.55 -34.46 -2.58
CA GLY A 92 -6.02 -35.74 -2.10
C GLY A 92 -6.00 -35.85 -0.58
N LEU A 93 -6.66 -36.87 -0.06
CA LEU A 93 -6.65 -37.23 1.35
C LEU A 93 -5.55 -38.24 1.61
N PHE A 94 -4.60 -37.89 2.47
CA PHE A 94 -3.43 -38.71 2.77
C PHE A 94 -3.46 -39.24 4.19
N THR A 95 -3.00 -40.47 4.36
CA THR A 95 -2.70 -41.06 5.67
C THR A 95 -1.20 -41.23 5.81
N GLU A 96 -0.68 -40.88 6.98
CA GLU A 96 0.71 -41.14 7.35
C GLU A 96 0.81 -42.50 8.05
N ASN A 97 1.71 -43.36 7.58
CA ASN A 97 1.97 -44.62 8.26
C ASN A 97 2.93 -44.43 9.46
N LYS A 98 3.13 -45.47 10.27
CA LYS A 98 4.03 -45.42 11.45
C LYS A 98 5.49 -45.09 11.11
N ASN A 99 5.87 -45.16 9.83
CA ASN A 99 7.22 -44.88 9.34
C ASN A 99 7.32 -43.48 8.68
N GLY A 100 6.29 -42.64 8.81
CA GLY A 100 6.25 -41.29 8.24
C GLY A 100 5.98 -41.22 6.73
N GLN A 101 5.68 -42.35 6.07
CA GLN A 101 5.37 -42.34 4.64
C GLN A 101 3.90 -41.95 4.42
N LEU A 102 3.70 -41.05 3.47
CA LEU A 102 2.38 -40.55 3.10
C LEU A 102 1.79 -41.35 1.95
N LYS A 103 0.58 -41.86 2.17
CA LYS A 103 -0.19 -42.56 1.13
C LYS A 103 -1.50 -41.84 0.88
N CYS A 104 -1.73 -41.46 -0.37
CA CYS A 104 -3.01 -40.91 -0.81
C CYS A 104 -4.05 -42.03 -0.79
N GLN A 105 -5.12 -41.83 -0.03
CA GLN A 105 -6.28 -42.72 0.04
C GLN A 105 -7.37 -42.32 -0.94
N ASN A 106 -7.56 -41.01 -1.14
CA ASN A 106 -8.60 -40.51 -2.02
C ASN A 106 -8.11 -39.32 -2.84
N TYR A 107 -8.36 -39.35 -4.14
CA TYR A 107 -8.13 -38.23 -5.04
C TYR A 107 -9.36 -37.32 -5.00
N GLU A 108 -9.17 -36.03 -4.76
CA GLU A 108 -10.28 -35.08 -4.67
C GLU A 108 -10.46 -34.28 -5.96
N SER A 109 -9.42 -33.57 -6.40
CA SER A 109 -9.51 -32.64 -7.53
C SER A 109 -8.16 -32.46 -8.24
N GLY A 110 -8.21 -32.15 -9.54
CA GLY A 110 -7.04 -31.79 -10.34
C GLY A 110 -6.76 -30.30 -10.27
N ILE A 111 -5.47 -29.94 -10.29
CA ILE A 111 -5.02 -28.54 -10.26
C ILE A 111 -4.49 -28.21 -11.66
N GLU A 112 -5.26 -27.44 -12.44
CA GLU A 112 -4.92 -27.11 -13.84
C GLU A 112 -3.75 -26.12 -13.99
N THR A 113 -3.52 -25.29 -12.98
CA THR A 113 -2.41 -24.32 -12.95
C THR A 113 -1.69 -24.36 -11.61
N PRO A 114 -0.44 -24.85 -11.54
CA PRO A 114 0.31 -24.85 -10.29
C PRO A 114 0.64 -23.42 -9.85
N ILE A 115 0.57 -23.17 -8.53
CA ILE A 115 0.82 -21.86 -7.89
C ILE A 115 2.25 -21.35 -8.19
N ILE A 116 3.20 -22.25 -8.47
CA ILE A 116 4.54 -21.96 -8.97
C ILE A 116 4.61 -22.48 -10.41
N PRO A 117 4.90 -21.65 -11.44
CA PRO A 117 5.09 -22.15 -12.79
C PRO A 117 6.25 -23.17 -12.78
N GLY A 118 5.99 -24.38 -13.25
CA GLY A 118 6.91 -25.50 -13.13
C GLY A 118 6.41 -26.70 -13.93
N GLY A 119 7.24 -27.73 -14.04
CA GLY A 119 6.93 -28.94 -14.78
C GLY A 119 7.99 -30.00 -14.56
N MET A 120 7.98 -31.01 -15.42
CA MET A 120 9.08 -31.96 -15.54
C MET A 120 9.74 -31.74 -16.90
N ASP A 121 11.07 -31.75 -16.95
CA ASP A 121 11.80 -31.68 -18.21
C ASP A 121 11.88 -33.06 -18.89
N GLU A 122 12.46 -33.12 -20.08
CA GLU A 122 12.61 -34.35 -20.88
C GLU A 122 13.47 -35.43 -20.17
N GLU A 123 14.16 -35.08 -19.08
CA GLU A 123 14.99 -35.99 -18.27
C GLU A 123 14.30 -36.44 -16.97
N ASN A 124 13.00 -36.19 -16.81
CA ASN A 124 12.23 -36.45 -15.59
C ASN A 124 12.68 -35.66 -14.35
N LYS A 125 13.32 -34.51 -14.51
CA LYS A 125 13.64 -33.63 -13.38
C LYS A 125 12.53 -32.61 -13.21
N ILE A 126 12.06 -32.48 -11.97
CA ILE A 126 11.09 -31.46 -11.60
C ILE A 126 11.79 -30.11 -11.66
N TRP A 127 11.24 -29.19 -12.45
CA TRP A 127 11.71 -27.82 -12.54
C TRP A 127 10.63 -26.85 -12.06
N PHE A 128 11.09 -25.75 -11.48
CA PHE A 128 10.28 -24.61 -11.10
C PHE A 128 10.87 -23.36 -11.73
N GLN A 129 10.04 -22.45 -12.20
CA GLN A 129 10.45 -21.11 -12.59
C GLN A 129 10.69 -20.31 -11.32
N VAL A 130 11.94 -19.90 -11.12
CA VAL A 130 12.33 -19.21 -9.90
C VAL A 130 13.34 -18.12 -10.24
N LYS A 131 13.22 -16.98 -9.58
CA LYS A 131 14.00 -15.78 -9.89
C LYS A 131 15.38 -15.88 -9.23
N ILE A 132 16.44 -16.03 -10.03
CA ILE A 132 17.81 -16.15 -9.52
C ILE A 132 18.29 -14.78 -8.98
N LYS A 133 18.71 -14.72 -7.71
CA LYS A 133 19.28 -13.51 -7.09
C LYS A 133 20.79 -13.38 -7.30
N ASN A 134 21.56 -14.48 -7.30
CA ASN A 134 23.01 -14.47 -7.48
C ASN A 134 23.46 -15.59 -8.42
N TYR A 135 24.40 -15.27 -9.31
CA TYR A 135 24.98 -16.18 -10.30
C TYR A 135 26.51 -16.18 -10.16
N ARG A 136 27.11 -17.36 -9.97
CA ARG A 136 28.55 -17.55 -10.14
C ARG A 136 28.80 -18.70 -11.09
N LYS A 137 29.49 -18.40 -12.20
CA LYS A 137 29.95 -19.40 -13.16
C LYS A 137 31.28 -19.97 -12.65
N SER A 138 31.31 -21.26 -12.32
CA SER A 138 32.57 -22.00 -12.18
C SER A 138 32.91 -22.66 -13.52
N VAL A 139 34.20 -22.92 -13.75
CA VAL A 139 34.78 -23.30 -15.05
C VAL A 139 34.08 -24.50 -15.70
N ASN A 140 33.42 -25.39 -14.94
CA ASN A 140 32.66 -26.53 -15.47
C ASN A 140 31.31 -26.85 -14.79
N GLN A 141 30.79 -26.02 -13.87
CA GLN A 141 29.48 -26.26 -13.23
C GLN A 141 28.74 -24.95 -12.90
N VAL A 142 27.41 -24.98 -13.06
CA VAL A 142 26.50 -23.88 -12.70
C VAL A 142 25.86 -24.18 -11.35
N TYR A 143 26.12 -23.35 -10.36
CA TYR A 143 25.44 -23.38 -9.06
C TYR A 143 24.51 -22.16 -8.99
N ALA A 144 23.21 -22.40 -8.89
CA ALA A 144 22.22 -21.37 -8.59
C ALA A 144 21.50 -21.76 -7.30
N THR A 145 21.71 -20.99 -6.24
CA THR A 145 20.89 -21.12 -5.03
C THR A 145 19.59 -20.39 -5.28
N VAL A 146 18.49 -21.10 -5.12
CA VAL A 146 17.15 -20.58 -5.33
C VAL A 146 16.38 -20.70 -4.03
N GLN A 147 15.73 -19.59 -3.64
CA GLN A 147 14.87 -19.54 -2.47
C GLN A 147 13.48 -19.13 -2.98
N ALA A 148 12.49 -20.01 -2.81
CA ALA A 148 11.09 -19.68 -2.99
C ALA A 148 10.53 -19.39 -1.58
N GLU A 149 10.20 -18.12 -1.31
CA GLU A 149 9.58 -17.71 -0.05
C GLU A 149 8.06 -17.74 -0.26
N TYR A 150 7.39 -18.70 0.38
CA TYR A 150 5.94 -18.71 0.50
C TYR A 150 5.55 -17.69 1.58
N PHE A 151 4.85 -16.63 1.17
CA PHE A 151 4.48 -15.53 2.05
C PHE A 151 3.22 -15.82 2.89
N GLY A 152 2.49 -16.89 2.57
CA GLY A 152 1.22 -17.24 3.21
C GLY A 152 0.02 -17.08 2.28
N GLU A 153 -1.15 -17.47 2.78
CA GLU A 153 -2.43 -17.24 2.09
C GLU A 153 -2.92 -15.81 2.35
N ILE A 154 -3.46 -15.15 1.32
CA ILE A 154 -3.94 -13.77 1.42
C ILE A 154 -5.45 -13.77 1.25
N THR A 155 -6.18 -13.35 2.26
CA THR A 155 -7.63 -13.08 2.14
C THR A 155 -7.85 -11.59 1.92
N LEU A 156 -8.58 -11.26 0.84
CA LEU A 156 -8.94 -9.88 0.52
C LEU A 156 -10.39 -9.62 0.97
N PHE A 157 -10.54 -8.88 2.06
CA PHE A 157 -11.84 -8.45 2.57
C PHE A 157 -12.22 -7.08 1.97
N ARG A 158 -13.37 -7.01 1.28
CA ARG A 158 -13.78 -5.82 0.51
C ARG A 158 -15.19 -5.35 0.88
N PRO A 159 -15.33 -4.53 1.93
CA PRO A 159 -16.52 -3.71 2.10
C PRO A 159 -16.53 -2.61 1.04
N ILE A 160 -17.44 -2.71 0.08
CA ILE A 160 -17.52 -1.77 -1.03
C ILE A 160 -18.47 -0.63 -0.67
N ILE A 161 -17.99 0.61 -0.74
CA ILE A 161 -18.82 1.82 -0.60
C ILE A 161 -19.28 2.29 -1.99
N GLU A 162 -18.38 2.35 -2.96
CA GLU A 162 -18.68 2.81 -4.32
C GLU A 162 -18.96 1.64 -5.27
N SER A 163 -20.17 1.58 -5.81
CA SER A 163 -20.61 0.50 -6.71
C SER A 163 -19.71 0.30 -7.93
N SER A 164 -19.06 1.37 -8.43
CA SER A 164 -18.16 1.32 -9.59
C SER A 164 -16.89 0.48 -9.36
N GLN A 165 -16.61 0.09 -8.11
CA GLN A 165 -15.42 -0.65 -7.68
C GLN A 165 -15.66 -2.16 -7.54
N LEU A 166 -16.91 -2.65 -7.66
CA LEU A 166 -17.28 -4.06 -7.47
C LEU A 166 -16.36 -5.03 -8.22
N ASN A 167 -16.07 -4.75 -9.49
CA ASN A 167 -15.29 -5.64 -10.37
C ASN A 167 -13.84 -5.19 -10.58
N LYS A 168 -13.36 -4.19 -9.82
CA LYS A 168 -12.00 -3.65 -9.96
C LYS A 168 -11.16 -4.16 -8.79
N SER A 169 -10.27 -5.13 -9.00
CA SER A 169 -9.26 -5.55 -8.03
C SER A 169 -7.90 -5.68 -8.72
N SER A 170 -6.88 -5.09 -8.14
CA SER A 170 -5.48 -5.27 -8.55
C SER A 170 -4.78 -6.39 -7.78
N VAL A 171 -5.41 -6.91 -6.71
CA VAL A 171 -4.87 -7.99 -5.88
C VAL A 171 -5.27 -9.32 -6.48
N LYS A 172 -4.28 -10.16 -6.77
CA LYS A 172 -4.47 -11.53 -7.25
C LYS A 172 -4.52 -12.46 -6.03
N THR A 173 -5.72 -12.83 -5.63
CA THR A 173 -5.96 -13.90 -4.65
C THR A 173 -7.27 -14.62 -4.98
N GLU A 174 -7.36 -15.89 -4.64
CA GLU A 174 -8.55 -16.71 -4.79
C GLU A 174 -9.54 -16.51 -3.64
N LYS A 175 -9.05 -16.10 -2.46
CA LYS A 175 -9.88 -15.83 -1.27
C LYS A 175 -10.30 -14.36 -1.23
N ILE A 176 -11.41 -14.02 -1.89
CA ILE A 176 -11.99 -12.67 -1.84
C ILE A 176 -13.38 -12.71 -1.20
N ILE A 177 -13.57 -11.91 -0.14
CA ILE A 177 -14.84 -11.78 0.57
C ILE A 177 -15.38 -10.38 0.29
N TYR A 178 -16.57 -10.32 -0.32
CA TYR A 178 -17.23 -9.08 -0.71
C TYR A 178 -18.40 -8.75 0.20
N ILE A 179 -18.50 -7.48 0.60
CA ILE A 179 -19.72 -6.94 1.20
C ILE A 179 -20.20 -5.80 0.31
N PRO A 180 -21.38 -5.92 -0.34
CA PRO A 180 -21.88 -4.89 -1.25
C PRO A 180 -22.23 -3.61 -0.50
N PRO A 181 -22.29 -2.46 -1.19
CA PRO A 181 -22.65 -1.19 -0.57
C PRO A 181 -24.04 -1.24 0.06
N ASP A 182 -24.21 -0.57 1.18
CA ASP A 182 -25.52 -0.36 1.81
C ASP A 182 -26.45 0.44 0.88
N GLU A 183 -27.73 0.10 0.83
CA GLU A 183 -28.70 0.76 -0.05
C GLU A 183 -28.78 2.26 0.19
N LYS A 184 -28.69 2.70 1.46
CA LYS A 184 -28.68 4.13 1.82
C LYS A 184 -27.42 4.82 1.33
N VAL A 185 -26.29 4.12 1.36
CA VAL A 185 -25.01 4.62 0.82
C VAL A 185 -25.12 4.79 -0.70
N VAL A 186 -25.68 3.80 -1.40
CA VAL A 186 -25.90 3.87 -2.86
C VAL A 186 -26.82 5.04 -3.24
N GLU A 187 -27.96 5.17 -2.58
CA GLU A 187 -28.93 6.23 -2.87
C GLU A 187 -28.33 7.62 -2.64
N LYS A 188 -27.62 7.79 -1.52
CA LYS A 188 -26.97 9.06 -1.19
C LYS A 188 -25.78 9.37 -2.09
N MET A 189 -25.01 8.36 -2.52
CA MET A 189 -23.99 8.52 -3.55
C MET A 189 -24.60 8.97 -4.88
N LYS A 190 -25.74 8.40 -5.30
CA LYS A 190 -26.44 8.87 -6.51
C LYS A 190 -26.88 10.33 -6.40
N GLN A 191 -27.28 10.79 -5.22
CA GLN A 191 -27.64 12.20 -5.00
C GLN A 191 -26.41 13.12 -5.05
N ILE A 192 -25.25 12.68 -4.53
CA ILE A 192 -23.98 13.41 -4.63
C ILE A 192 -23.44 13.39 -6.06
N ASP A 193 -23.54 12.27 -6.77
CA ASP A 193 -23.13 12.09 -8.16
C ASP A 193 -24.06 12.83 -9.14
N LYS A 194 -25.36 12.97 -8.83
CA LYS A 194 -26.25 13.86 -9.59
C LYS A 194 -25.92 15.35 -9.38
N PHE A 195 -25.08 15.62 -8.37
CA PHE A 195 -24.41 16.89 -8.10
C PHE A 195 -22.88 16.74 -8.30
N SER A 196 -22.42 15.87 -9.21
CA SER A 196 -21.01 15.50 -9.44
C SER A 196 -20.07 16.67 -9.75
N GLY A 197 -20.61 17.84 -10.13
CA GLY A 197 -19.87 19.10 -10.19
C GLY A 197 -19.32 19.57 -8.83
N ASN A 198 -19.76 18.99 -7.71
CA ASN A 198 -19.38 19.42 -6.37
C ASN A 198 -17.88 19.34 -6.09
N LEU A 199 -17.14 18.32 -6.52
CA LEU A 199 -15.69 18.29 -6.25
C LEU A 199 -14.97 19.45 -6.93
N TRP A 200 -15.40 19.79 -8.14
CA TRP A 200 -14.88 20.90 -8.92
C TRP A 200 -15.27 22.26 -8.35
N THR A 201 -16.45 22.40 -7.76
CA THR A 201 -16.95 23.70 -7.27
C THR A 201 -16.85 23.88 -5.75
N LEU A 202 -16.64 22.82 -4.96
CA LEU A 202 -16.61 22.90 -3.51
C LEU A 202 -15.45 23.77 -3.04
N ASP A 203 -15.80 24.81 -2.28
CA ASP A 203 -14.83 25.58 -1.54
C ASP A 203 -14.45 24.82 -0.27
N SER A 204 -13.24 24.27 -0.27
CA SER A 204 -12.69 23.53 0.87
C SER A 204 -12.10 24.45 1.95
N THR A 205 -12.20 25.77 1.78
CA THR A 205 -11.69 26.76 2.74
C THR A 205 -12.79 27.28 3.68
N GLN A 206 -14.08 27.06 3.36
CA GLN A 206 -15.20 27.52 4.18
C GLN A 206 -15.54 26.54 5.31
N PRO A 207 -15.50 26.96 6.59
CA PRO A 207 -15.76 26.07 7.72
C PRO A 207 -17.13 25.36 7.71
N SER A 208 -18.17 26.02 7.21
CA SER A 208 -19.52 25.43 7.12
C SER A 208 -19.62 24.33 6.06
N ALA A 209 -18.98 24.52 4.90
CA ALA A 209 -18.88 23.51 3.85
C ALA A 209 -18.05 22.32 4.31
N MET A 210 -16.93 22.59 5.00
CA MET A 210 -16.08 21.60 5.65
C MET A 210 -16.87 20.75 6.65
N ARG A 211 -17.62 21.37 7.58
CA ARG A 211 -18.46 20.63 8.54
C ARG A 211 -19.50 19.72 7.87
N ARG A 212 -20.22 20.22 6.84
CA ARG A 212 -21.20 19.40 6.10
C ARG A 212 -20.55 18.20 5.40
N LYS A 213 -19.39 18.41 4.78
CA LYS A 213 -18.61 17.34 4.13
C LYS A 213 -18.18 16.28 5.15
N SER A 214 -17.64 16.71 6.29
CA SER A 214 -17.22 15.84 7.39
C SER A 214 -18.38 14.96 7.89
N ALA A 215 -19.56 15.55 8.13
CA ALA A 215 -20.75 14.81 8.55
C ALA A 215 -21.22 13.79 7.49
N SER A 216 -21.28 14.19 6.21
CA SER A 216 -21.66 13.27 5.14
C SER A 216 -20.68 12.10 4.99
N LEU A 217 -19.37 12.37 5.14
CA LEU A 217 -18.34 11.35 5.04
C LEU A 217 -18.46 10.34 6.20
N ALA A 218 -18.65 10.82 7.43
CA ALA A 218 -18.88 9.95 8.58
C ALA A 218 -20.11 9.06 8.41
N GLU A 219 -21.21 9.61 7.89
CA GLU A 219 -22.41 8.81 7.66
C GLU A 219 -22.20 7.68 6.66
N PHE A 220 -21.39 7.89 5.61
CA PHE A 220 -21.05 6.84 4.65
C PHE A 220 -20.28 5.69 5.30
N PHE A 221 -19.20 6.02 6.02
CA PHE A 221 -18.36 5.05 6.70
C PHE A 221 -19.15 4.29 7.78
N VAL A 222 -19.85 5.00 8.66
CA VAL A 222 -20.66 4.40 9.74
C VAL A 222 -21.77 3.51 9.20
N THR A 223 -22.45 3.92 8.13
CA THR A 223 -23.53 3.11 7.54
C THR A 223 -22.98 1.84 6.88
N GLN A 224 -21.89 1.95 6.13
CA GLN A 224 -21.26 0.77 5.56
C GLN A 224 -20.71 -0.15 6.66
N CYS A 225 -20.08 0.41 7.69
CA CYS A 225 -19.59 -0.36 8.83
C CYS A 225 -20.72 -1.12 9.52
N ARG A 226 -21.91 -0.51 9.71
CA ARG A 226 -23.08 -1.20 10.26
C ARG A 226 -23.42 -2.45 9.47
N LYS A 227 -23.47 -2.35 8.14
CA LYS A 227 -23.73 -3.49 7.27
C LYS A 227 -22.69 -4.57 7.47
N VAL A 228 -21.40 -4.21 7.45
CA VAL A 228 -20.28 -5.13 7.70
C VAL A 228 -20.44 -5.89 9.02
N LEU A 229 -20.66 -5.16 10.12
CA LEU A 229 -20.74 -5.73 11.47
C LEU A 229 -21.99 -6.57 11.71
N GLN A 230 -23.05 -6.37 10.92
CA GLN A 230 -24.29 -7.16 10.98
C GLN A 230 -24.18 -8.52 10.27
N HIS A 231 -23.21 -8.70 9.35
CA HIS A 231 -22.98 -9.97 8.66
C HIS A 231 -22.23 -11.00 9.53
N ARG A 232 -22.89 -11.51 10.58
CA ARG A 232 -22.28 -12.41 11.58
C ARG A 232 -21.60 -13.65 10.99
N GLU A 233 -22.20 -14.30 10.00
CA GLU A 233 -21.62 -15.48 9.35
C GLU A 233 -20.25 -15.21 8.72
N ILE A 234 -20.09 -14.04 8.10
CA ILE A 234 -18.81 -13.60 7.53
C ILE A 234 -17.80 -13.35 8.65
N LEU A 235 -18.23 -12.72 9.75
CA LEU A 235 -17.34 -12.46 10.89
C LEU A 235 -16.83 -13.75 11.54
N GLU A 236 -17.69 -14.76 11.71
CA GLU A 236 -17.28 -16.07 12.23
C GLU A 236 -16.36 -16.81 11.26
N THR A 237 -16.61 -16.68 9.95
CA THR A 237 -15.69 -17.22 8.92
C THR A 237 -14.32 -16.57 9.01
N LEU A 238 -14.26 -15.24 9.10
CA LEU A 238 -13.00 -14.49 9.26
C LEU A 238 -12.29 -14.85 10.57
N ARG A 239 -13.04 -15.12 11.65
CA ARG A 239 -12.48 -15.54 12.93
C ARG A 239 -11.86 -16.93 12.84
N ALA A 240 -12.51 -17.85 12.15
CA ALA A 240 -12.04 -19.22 11.96
C ALA A 240 -10.73 -19.31 11.13
N GLU A 241 -10.44 -18.33 10.27
CA GLU A 241 -9.20 -18.29 9.48
C GLU A 241 -7.94 -18.05 10.33
N ASN A 242 -8.05 -17.52 11.56
CA ASN A 242 -6.93 -17.29 12.48
C ASN A 242 -5.75 -16.50 11.84
N PHE A 243 -6.03 -15.32 11.28
CA PHE A 243 -5.04 -14.51 10.57
C PHE A 243 -3.82 -14.10 11.43
N ASP A 244 -2.61 -14.27 10.89
CA ASP A 244 -1.35 -13.87 11.53
C ASP A 244 -1.11 -12.35 11.53
N LEU A 245 -1.65 -11.66 10.52
CA LEU A 245 -1.45 -10.24 10.25
C LEU A 245 -2.62 -9.66 9.47
N ALA A 246 -3.06 -8.46 9.84
CA ALA A 246 -3.97 -7.66 9.02
C ALA A 246 -3.35 -6.37 8.51
N ILE A 247 -3.86 -5.85 7.40
CA ILE A 247 -3.37 -4.61 6.78
C ILE A 247 -4.57 -3.74 6.43
N THR A 248 -4.58 -2.48 6.90
CA THR A 248 -5.67 -1.53 6.58
C THR A 248 -5.19 -0.09 6.50
N GLU A 249 -6.03 0.77 5.95
CA GLU A 249 -5.83 2.22 5.90
C GLU A 249 -6.49 2.90 7.11
N PRO A 250 -5.89 3.94 7.73
CA PRO A 250 -6.42 4.54 8.94
C PRO A 250 -7.61 5.49 8.70
N VAL A 251 -8.31 5.38 7.57
CA VAL A 251 -9.58 6.08 7.30
C VAL A 251 -10.80 5.20 7.59
N ASP A 252 -10.60 3.89 7.69
CA ASP A 252 -11.62 2.88 7.99
C ASP A 252 -11.44 2.40 9.44
N GLY A 253 -12.21 2.98 10.37
CA GLY A 253 -12.25 2.57 11.76
C GLY A 253 -12.92 1.20 11.95
N CYS A 254 -13.84 0.83 11.05
CA CYS A 254 -14.50 -0.47 11.08
C CYS A 254 -13.48 -1.62 11.00
N ALA A 255 -12.46 -1.47 10.16
CA ALA A 255 -11.38 -2.46 10.04
C ALA A 255 -10.63 -2.67 11.37
N TYR A 256 -10.26 -1.60 12.08
CA TYR A 256 -9.59 -1.75 13.39
C TYR A 256 -10.50 -2.36 14.46
N ALA A 257 -11.80 -2.02 14.43
CA ALA A 257 -12.78 -2.65 15.31
C ALA A 257 -12.92 -4.15 15.04
N LEU A 258 -12.87 -4.56 13.75
CA LEU A 258 -12.81 -5.97 13.36
C LEU A 258 -11.53 -6.64 13.84
N PHE A 259 -10.36 -6.00 13.74
CA PHE A 259 -9.10 -6.58 14.20
C PHE A 259 -9.14 -6.90 15.70
N GLU A 260 -9.72 -5.99 16.50
CA GLU A 260 -9.94 -6.20 17.93
C GLU A 260 -10.91 -7.36 18.19
N TYR A 261 -12.06 -7.40 17.50
CA TYR A 261 -13.05 -8.47 17.66
C TYR A 261 -12.53 -9.86 17.26
N LEU A 262 -11.83 -9.92 16.13
CA LEU A 262 -11.22 -11.13 15.60
C LEU A 262 -9.95 -11.53 16.37
N GLN A 263 -9.47 -10.68 17.30
CA GLN A 263 -8.26 -10.89 18.08
C GLN A 263 -7.02 -11.12 17.19
N ILE A 264 -6.92 -10.36 16.10
CA ILE A 264 -5.79 -10.47 15.17
C ILE A 264 -4.52 -10.09 15.91
N ARG A 265 -3.53 -10.99 15.87
CA ARG A 265 -2.30 -10.87 16.65
C ARG A 265 -1.53 -9.57 16.36
N ALA A 266 -1.52 -9.12 15.12
CA ALA A 266 -0.87 -7.89 14.70
C ALA A 266 -1.49 -7.28 13.44
N HIS A 267 -1.24 -5.99 13.25
CA HIS A 267 -1.65 -5.28 12.05
C HIS A 267 -0.62 -4.27 11.56
N ILE A 268 -0.75 -3.89 10.30
CA ILE A 268 -0.03 -2.79 9.67
C ILE A 268 -1.02 -1.74 9.20
N THR A 269 -0.67 -0.49 9.45
CA THR A 269 -1.40 0.67 8.93
C THR A 269 -0.70 1.14 7.65
N VAL A 270 -1.42 1.25 6.54
CA VAL A 270 -0.89 1.74 5.26
C VAL A 270 -1.55 3.07 4.92
N LEU A 271 -0.77 4.09 4.59
CA LEU A 271 -1.31 5.41 4.24
C LEU A 271 -1.24 5.58 2.73
N SER A 272 -2.38 5.84 2.09
CA SER A 272 -2.42 6.22 0.68
C SER A 272 -1.81 7.62 0.44
N CYS A 273 -1.88 8.48 1.45
CA CYS A 273 -1.26 9.80 1.53
C CYS A 273 0.15 9.73 2.16
N VAL A 274 0.88 10.85 2.12
CA VAL A 274 2.15 11.00 2.85
C VAL A 274 1.93 10.91 4.38
N ARG A 275 0.83 11.47 4.86
CA ARG A 275 0.48 11.53 6.28
C ARG A 275 -1.03 11.71 6.43
N PHE A 276 -1.55 11.32 7.59
CA PHE A 276 -2.86 11.74 8.06
C PHE A 276 -2.72 12.44 9.42
N ASP A 277 -3.44 13.55 9.59
CA ASP A 277 -3.29 14.40 10.78
C ASP A 277 -3.79 13.70 12.06
N HIS A 278 -4.87 12.90 11.98
CA HIS A 278 -5.37 12.12 13.13
C HIS A 278 -4.47 10.94 13.51
N VAL A 279 -3.78 10.33 12.53
CA VAL A 279 -2.78 9.29 12.79
C VAL A 279 -1.58 9.87 13.52
N SER A 280 -1.12 11.04 13.05
CA SER A 280 0.01 11.75 13.67
C SER A 280 -0.30 12.13 15.10
N ASP A 281 -1.51 12.62 15.35
CA ASP A 281 -2.01 12.96 16.69
C ASP A 281 -2.02 11.75 17.63
N VAL A 282 -2.63 10.64 17.20
CA VAL A 282 -2.82 9.48 18.08
C VAL A 282 -1.51 8.79 18.42
N ILE A 283 -0.52 8.77 17.52
CA ILE A 283 0.81 8.22 17.81
C ILE A 283 1.75 9.24 18.48
N SER A 284 1.27 10.45 18.75
CA SER A 284 2.06 11.57 19.27
C SER A 284 3.27 11.95 18.40
N GLN A 285 3.12 11.86 17.06
CA GLN A 285 4.14 12.32 16.14
C GLN A 285 4.32 13.85 16.28
N PRO A 286 5.55 14.35 16.46
CA PRO A 286 5.82 15.78 16.59
C PRO A 286 5.62 16.50 15.25
N ILE A 287 4.38 16.93 14.99
CA ILE A 287 4.02 17.76 13.84
C ILE A 287 3.88 19.21 14.30
N VAL A 288 4.65 20.11 13.66
CA VAL A 288 4.61 21.54 13.94
C VAL A 288 3.94 22.26 12.77
N PRO A 289 2.67 22.70 12.88
CA PRO A 289 1.94 23.31 11.77
C PRO A 289 2.48 24.67 11.30
N SER A 290 3.52 25.22 11.94
CA SER A 290 4.13 26.48 11.51
C SER A 290 5.01 26.34 10.27
N TYR A 291 5.54 25.14 10.01
CA TYR A 291 6.40 24.83 8.85
C TYR A 291 6.08 23.48 8.21
N VAL A 292 5.26 22.63 8.85
CA VAL A 292 4.79 21.38 8.26
C VAL A 292 3.38 21.57 7.71
N PRO A 293 3.17 21.52 6.39
CA PRO A 293 1.83 21.58 5.82
C PRO A 293 0.96 20.42 6.30
N SER A 294 -0.27 20.75 6.70
CA SER A 294 -1.31 19.78 7.03
C SER A 294 -1.66 18.94 5.81
N THR A 295 -2.31 17.79 6.02
CA THR A 295 -2.64 16.87 4.94
C THR A 295 -3.45 17.54 3.83
N GLN A 296 -4.38 18.44 4.19
CA GLN A 296 -5.26 19.15 3.25
C GLN A 296 -4.84 20.61 2.99
N SER A 297 -3.60 20.97 3.32
CA SER A 297 -3.09 22.33 3.13
C SER A 297 -2.86 22.67 1.65
N PHE A 298 -2.89 23.96 1.32
CA PHE A 298 -2.44 24.50 0.03
C PHE A 298 -1.14 25.30 0.15
N SER A 299 -0.55 25.34 1.35
CA SER A 299 0.65 26.09 1.68
C SER A 299 1.92 25.25 1.57
N SER A 300 3.05 25.89 1.28
CA SER A 300 4.39 25.28 1.33
C SER A 300 4.91 25.25 2.76
N ASP A 301 6.13 24.75 2.97
CA ASP A 301 6.87 24.83 4.23
C ASP A 301 7.34 26.25 4.59
N GLN A 302 7.24 27.21 3.67
CA GLN A 302 7.54 28.62 3.87
C GLN A 302 6.25 29.43 3.84
N MET A 303 5.66 29.64 5.02
CA MET A 303 4.33 30.23 5.17
C MET A 303 4.39 31.65 5.76
N SER A 304 3.61 32.56 5.20
CA SER A 304 3.24 33.82 5.83
C SER A 304 2.42 33.61 7.11
N MET A 305 2.20 34.67 7.89
CA MET A 305 1.35 34.57 9.09
C MET A 305 -0.07 34.07 8.76
N PHE A 306 -0.65 34.56 7.65
CA PHE A 306 -1.99 34.17 7.23
C PHE A 306 -2.03 32.71 6.74
N GLU A 307 -1.01 32.26 6.00
CA GLU A 307 -0.89 30.85 5.59
C GLU A 307 -0.69 29.92 6.79
N ARG A 308 0.10 30.31 7.79
CA ARG A 308 0.25 29.53 9.04
C ARG A 308 -1.07 29.40 9.79
N PHE A 309 -1.86 30.48 9.85
CA PHE A 309 -3.19 30.43 10.46
C PHE A 309 -4.09 29.41 9.75
N TRP A 310 -4.19 29.48 8.42
CA TRP A 310 -5.01 28.52 7.67
C TRP A 310 -4.46 27.10 7.68
N ASN A 311 -3.14 26.93 7.72
CA ASN A 311 -2.51 25.63 7.88
C ASN A 311 -2.85 25.00 9.24
N LEU A 312 -2.89 25.82 10.30
CA LEU A 312 -3.32 25.38 11.63
C LEU A 312 -4.80 24.98 11.64
N VAL A 313 -5.68 25.79 11.02
CA VAL A 313 -7.12 25.49 10.89
C VAL A 313 -7.32 24.17 10.15
N THR A 314 -6.65 23.97 9.01
CA THR A 314 -6.77 22.75 8.21
C THR A 314 -6.20 21.52 8.93
N PHE A 315 -5.11 21.68 9.70
CA PHE A 315 -4.56 20.62 10.54
C PHE A 315 -5.58 20.10 11.58
N TYR A 316 -6.17 21.01 12.36
CA TYR A 316 -7.17 20.61 13.36
C TYR A 316 -8.45 20.08 12.72
N TYR A 317 -8.86 20.63 11.58
CA TYR A 317 -10.00 20.13 10.84
C TYR A 317 -9.78 18.70 10.31
N GLY A 318 -8.61 18.42 9.72
CA GLY A 318 -8.23 17.09 9.24
C GLY A 318 -8.21 16.08 10.38
N ARG A 319 -7.56 16.46 11.49
CA ARG A 319 -7.54 15.70 12.75
C ARG A 319 -8.96 15.36 13.24
N PHE A 320 -9.83 16.38 13.38
CA PHE A 320 -11.17 16.20 13.91
C PHE A 320 -12.05 15.35 12.98
N THR A 321 -11.99 15.58 11.68
CA THR A 321 -12.85 14.90 10.70
C THR A 321 -12.67 13.39 10.74
N PHE A 322 -11.44 12.90 10.60
CA PHE A 322 -11.21 11.46 10.60
C PHE A 322 -11.33 10.86 12.00
N ALA A 323 -10.90 11.55 13.06
CA ALA A 323 -11.13 11.10 14.43
C ALA A 323 -12.62 10.87 14.72
N ASN A 324 -13.49 11.79 14.29
CA ASN A 324 -14.94 11.68 14.46
C ASN A 324 -15.58 10.53 13.66
N ILE A 325 -15.00 10.16 12.51
CA ILE A 325 -15.44 8.98 11.74
C ILE A 325 -15.12 7.71 12.56
N LEU A 326 -13.85 7.56 12.96
CA LEU A 326 -13.38 6.40 13.71
C LEU A 326 -14.08 6.28 15.07
N ASP A 327 -14.38 7.40 15.74
CA ASP A 327 -15.14 7.43 17.00
C ASP A 327 -16.56 6.86 16.83
N GLN A 328 -17.27 7.25 15.79
CA GLN A 328 -18.62 6.75 15.53
C GLN A 328 -18.63 5.27 15.09
N GLU A 329 -17.64 4.85 14.30
CA GLU A 329 -17.52 3.44 13.90
C GLU A 329 -17.18 2.53 15.10
N PHE A 330 -16.30 2.97 16.00
CA PHE A 330 -15.98 2.21 17.21
C PHE A 330 -17.14 2.19 18.21
N GLU A 331 -17.90 3.28 18.33
CA GLU A 331 -19.10 3.27 19.17
C GLU A 331 -20.16 2.31 18.62
N LEU A 332 -20.35 2.28 17.29
CA LEU A 332 -21.20 1.31 16.63
C LEU A 332 -20.69 -0.14 16.85
N ALA A 333 -19.39 -0.36 16.72
CA ALA A 333 -18.80 -1.67 16.94
C ALA A 333 -18.89 -2.12 18.41
N ARG A 334 -18.79 -1.21 19.38
CA ARG A 334 -19.06 -1.50 20.79
C ARG A 334 -20.48 -1.98 21.00
N GLN A 335 -21.46 -1.33 20.37
CA GLN A 335 -22.88 -1.70 20.47
C GLN A 335 -23.19 -3.06 19.80
N ILE A 336 -22.56 -3.36 18.67
CA ILE A 336 -22.84 -4.59 17.91
C ILE A 336 -21.96 -5.76 18.39
N LEU A 337 -20.66 -5.56 18.49
CA LEU A 337 -19.68 -6.62 18.76
C LEU A 337 -19.28 -6.73 20.24
N GLY A 338 -19.56 -5.73 21.07
CA GLY A 338 -19.18 -5.73 22.48
C GLY A 338 -17.70 -5.44 22.73
N ILE A 339 -17.00 -4.78 21.80
CA ILE A 339 -15.60 -4.36 22.00
C ILE A 339 -15.52 -3.19 23.00
N GLU A 340 -14.54 -3.23 23.90
CA GLU A 340 -14.38 -2.18 24.92
C GLU A 340 -13.44 -1.05 24.46
N ARG A 341 -12.33 -1.44 23.84
CA ARG A 341 -11.23 -0.55 23.46
C ARG A 341 -11.61 0.42 22.35
N SER A 342 -10.92 1.55 22.31
CA SER A 342 -11.05 2.58 21.28
C SER A 342 -10.02 2.43 20.15
N TRP A 343 -10.28 3.04 18.99
CA TRP A 343 -9.28 3.13 17.93
C TRP A 343 -8.00 3.85 18.38
N ARG A 344 -8.08 4.72 19.41
CA ARG A 344 -6.92 5.42 19.98
C ARG A 344 -5.97 4.50 20.72
N GLU A 345 -6.42 3.29 21.05
CA GLU A 345 -5.60 2.22 21.62
C GLU A 345 -5.17 1.24 20.54
N VAL A 346 -6.09 0.83 19.66
CA VAL A 346 -5.84 -0.21 18.65
C VAL A 346 -4.93 0.27 17.51
N LEU A 347 -5.18 1.45 16.92
CA LEU A 347 -4.41 1.92 15.76
C LEU A 347 -2.90 2.04 16.08
N PRO A 348 -2.49 2.67 17.19
CA PRO A 348 -1.08 2.81 17.55
C PRO A 348 -0.35 1.50 17.84
N GLU A 349 -1.06 0.40 18.07
CA GLU A 349 -0.46 -0.93 18.23
C GLU A 349 0.03 -1.56 16.91
N ALA A 350 -0.23 -0.91 15.77
CA ALA A 350 0.28 -1.35 14.48
C ALA A 350 1.78 -1.65 14.58
N SER A 351 2.27 -2.74 14.01
CA SER A 351 3.69 -3.05 14.03
C SER A 351 4.49 -1.96 13.31
N PHE A 352 3.99 -1.55 12.13
CA PHE A 352 4.53 -0.46 11.33
C PHE A 352 3.42 0.37 10.71
N ILE A 353 3.75 1.63 10.42
CA ILE A 353 2.92 2.56 9.66
C ILE A 353 3.61 2.80 8.32
N LEU A 354 3.14 2.15 7.27
CA LEU A 354 3.72 2.27 5.93
C LEU A 354 3.17 3.51 5.24
N SER A 355 4.03 4.50 4.99
CA SER A 355 3.64 5.76 4.37
C SER A 355 3.96 5.79 2.88
N ASN A 356 3.06 6.31 2.05
CA ASN A 356 3.31 6.62 0.63
C ASN A 356 4.18 7.88 0.46
N GLN A 357 5.24 7.99 1.24
CA GLN A 357 6.21 9.09 1.24
C GLN A 357 7.49 8.65 0.52
N ILE A 358 8.07 9.56 -0.25
CA ILE A 358 9.49 9.48 -0.63
C ILE A 358 10.21 10.62 0.09
N PRO A 359 11.12 10.35 1.06
CA PRO A 359 11.69 11.39 1.91
C PRO A 359 12.38 12.53 1.16
N ILE A 360 13.05 12.24 0.04
CA ILE A 360 13.69 13.24 -0.83
C ILE A 360 12.66 14.16 -1.49
N LEU A 361 11.47 13.64 -1.78
CA LEU A 361 10.38 14.35 -2.44
C LEU A 361 9.49 15.12 -1.46
N ASP A 362 9.43 14.73 -0.18
CA ASP A 362 8.51 15.29 0.81
C ASP A 362 9.11 16.39 1.73
N PHE A 363 8.26 17.19 2.37
CA PHE A 363 8.68 18.20 3.34
C PHE A 363 9.47 17.58 4.50
N PRO A 364 10.67 18.10 4.83
CA PRO A 364 11.39 17.68 6.02
C PRO A 364 10.53 17.88 7.27
N ALA A 365 10.32 16.80 8.00
CA ALA A 365 9.57 16.84 9.26
C ALA A 365 10.10 15.74 10.19
N PRO A 366 10.04 15.96 11.52
CA PRO A 366 10.25 14.89 12.49
C PRO A 366 9.34 13.69 12.23
N THR A 367 9.92 12.48 12.31
CA THR A 367 9.20 11.22 12.12
C THR A 367 9.71 10.18 13.12
N PHE A 368 8.96 9.11 13.30
CA PHE A 368 9.37 7.94 14.07
C PHE A 368 9.85 6.83 13.14
N ASP A 369 10.75 5.98 13.62
CA ASP A 369 11.21 4.79 12.89
C ASP A 369 10.08 3.78 12.64
N LYS A 370 8.97 3.90 13.39
CA LYS A 370 7.73 3.16 13.19
C LYS A 370 7.03 3.52 11.87
N ILE A 371 7.28 4.72 11.36
CA ILE A 371 6.73 5.21 10.10
C ILE A 371 7.73 4.91 8.98
N VAL A 372 7.38 3.97 8.12
CA VAL A 372 8.27 3.42 7.12
C VAL A 372 7.88 3.95 5.73
N PRO A 373 8.74 4.75 5.07
CA PRO A 373 8.44 5.27 3.75
C PRO A 373 8.55 4.18 2.68
N ILE A 374 7.46 3.98 1.93
CA ILE A 374 7.37 3.02 0.83
C ILE A 374 6.93 3.69 -0.49
N GLY A 375 6.97 5.01 -0.58
CA GLY A 375 6.44 5.76 -1.73
C GLY A 375 7.05 5.34 -3.08
N GLY A 376 6.22 5.36 -4.13
CA GLY A 376 6.67 5.10 -5.51
C GLY A 376 6.91 3.63 -5.86
N PHE A 377 6.64 2.68 -4.96
CA PHE A 377 6.81 1.24 -5.24
C PHE A 377 5.86 0.69 -6.32
N THR A 378 4.72 1.36 -6.54
CA THR A 378 3.74 1.02 -7.58
C THR A 378 4.10 1.57 -8.96
N VAL A 379 5.05 2.51 -9.04
CA VAL A 379 5.46 3.11 -10.32
C VAL A 379 6.28 2.09 -11.11
N LYS A 380 5.82 1.76 -12.31
CA LYS A 380 6.53 0.87 -13.23
C LYS A 380 7.82 1.55 -13.69
N LYS A 381 8.95 0.88 -13.51
CA LYS A 381 10.27 1.41 -13.92
C LYS A 381 10.93 0.62 -15.05
N SER A 382 10.46 -0.61 -15.32
CA SER A 382 11.12 -1.48 -16.31
C SER A 382 10.62 -1.19 -17.72
N GLU A 383 11.54 -1.08 -18.68
CA GLU A 383 11.18 -0.88 -20.11
C GLU A 383 10.22 -1.95 -20.62
N LYS A 384 10.38 -3.21 -20.18
CA LYS A 384 9.46 -4.31 -20.53
C LYS A 384 8.02 -4.06 -20.09
N SER A 385 7.81 -3.35 -18.98
CA SER A 385 6.49 -3.03 -18.42
C SER A 385 5.91 -1.72 -18.93
N LEU A 386 6.70 -0.92 -19.66
CA LEU A 386 6.31 0.40 -20.17
C LEU A 386 5.93 0.30 -21.66
N LYS A 387 4.90 -0.48 -21.95
CA LYS A 387 4.35 -0.65 -23.30
C LYS A 387 2.92 -0.14 -23.35
N PHE A 388 2.59 0.55 -24.42
CA PHE A 388 1.24 0.99 -24.74
C PHE A 388 0.91 0.64 -26.20
N ASP A 389 -0.37 0.67 -26.54
CA ASP A 389 -0.85 0.29 -27.88
C ASP A 389 -0.35 1.25 -28.98
N GLU A 390 -0.22 0.75 -30.21
CA GLU A 390 0.27 1.50 -31.38
C GLU A 390 -0.48 2.82 -31.64
N LYS A 391 -1.75 2.91 -31.22
CA LYS A 391 -2.55 4.15 -31.27
C LYS A 391 -1.80 5.33 -30.65
N TRP A 392 -1.21 5.12 -29.47
CA TRP A 392 -0.53 6.18 -28.74
C TRP A 392 0.78 6.57 -29.42
N ASP A 393 1.50 5.62 -30.00
CA ASP A 393 2.71 5.90 -30.77
C ASP A 393 2.43 6.82 -31.98
N LYS A 394 1.33 6.54 -32.70
CA LYS A 394 0.87 7.40 -33.81
C LYS A 394 0.52 8.81 -33.31
N ILE A 395 -0.28 8.91 -32.25
CA ILE A 395 -0.71 10.21 -31.69
C ILE A 395 0.49 11.04 -31.23
N LEU A 396 1.44 10.44 -30.51
CA LEU A 396 2.63 11.12 -29.99
C LEU A 396 3.57 11.62 -31.10
N SER A 397 3.45 11.07 -32.30
CA SER A 397 4.30 11.40 -33.45
C SER A 397 3.69 12.48 -34.36
N LEU A 398 2.44 12.89 -34.13
CA LEU A 398 1.77 13.90 -34.96
C LEU A 398 2.40 15.29 -34.85
N ARG A 399 2.92 15.64 -33.67
CA ARG A 399 3.43 16.98 -33.36
C ARG A 399 4.63 16.90 -32.44
N ARG A 400 5.41 17.98 -32.41
CA ARG A 400 6.65 18.05 -31.62
C ARG A 400 6.41 18.11 -30.12
N LYS A 401 5.35 18.80 -29.68
CA LYS A 401 5.00 18.97 -28.27
C LYS A 401 3.78 18.13 -27.96
N ASN A 402 3.82 17.39 -26.84
CA ASN A 402 2.69 16.58 -26.38
C ASN A 402 2.38 16.91 -24.92
N VAL A 403 1.13 17.23 -24.63
CA VAL A 403 0.61 17.52 -23.29
C VAL A 403 -0.35 16.42 -22.88
N LEU A 404 -0.05 15.76 -21.76
CA LEU A 404 -0.97 14.81 -21.13
C LEU A 404 -1.88 15.59 -20.17
N ILE A 405 -3.19 15.34 -20.18
CA ILE A 405 -4.17 15.95 -19.26
C ILE A 405 -4.90 14.85 -18.50
N SER A 406 -4.80 14.85 -17.17
CA SER A 406 -5.51 13.89 -16.31
C SER A 406 -5.77 14.48 -14.92
N PHE A 407 -7.04 14.59 -14.54
CA PHE A 407 -7.46 15.05 -13.21
C PHE A 407 -7.78 13.89 -12.24
N GLY A 408 -7.31 12.67 -12.56
CA GLY A 408 -7.45 11.49 -11.71
C GLY A 408 -8.73 10.69 -11.97
N SER A 409 -9.07 9.78 -11.05
CA SER A 409 -10.24 8.91 -11.14
C SER A 409 -11.50 9.50 -10.50
N ASN A 410 -11.32 10.40 -9.53
CA ASN A 410 -12.41 10.90 -8.68
C ASN A 410 -12.92 12.25 -9.17
N ALA A 411 -12.02 13.19 -9.52
CA ALA A 411 -12.38 14.41 -10.23
C ALA A 411 -12.44 14.12 -11.73
N LYS A 412 -13.52 13.46 -12.15
CA LYS A 412 -13.75 13.11 -13.56
C LYS A 412 -13.83 14.38 -14.40
N SER A 413 -13.21 14.37 -15.57
CA SER A 413 -13.21 15.51 -16.48
C SER A 413 -14.61 15.77 -17.05
N VAL A 414 -15.43 14.74 -17.22
CA VAL A 414 -16.82 14.90 -17.71
C VAL A 414 -17.68 15.75 -16.76
N ASP A 415 -17.38 15.73 -15.47
CA ASP A 415 -18.11 16.45 -14.43
C ASP A 415 -17.58 17.89 -14.19
N MET A 416 -16.57 18.33 -14.94
CA MET A 416 -15.99 19.66 -14.75
C MET A 416 -16.97 20.77 -15.19
N PRO A 417 -16.98 21.94 -14.52
CA PRO A 417 -17.76 23.09 -14.93
C PRO A 417 -17.50 23.45 -16.40
N GLU A 418 -18.55 23.85 -17.10
CA GLU A 418 -18.47 24.24 -18.50
C GLU A 418 -17.43 25.35 -18.73
N GLU A 419 -17.35 26.32 -17.82
CA GLU A 419 -16.32 27.37 -17.84
C GLU A 419 -14.90 26.80 -17.94
N TYR A 420 -14.59 25.76 -17.15
CA TYR A 420 -13.26 25.16 -17.10
C TYR A 420 -12.97 24.36 -18.37
N ARG A 421 -13.99 23.62 -18.86
CA ARG A 421 -13.90 22.87 -20.12
C ARG A 421 -13.66 23.81 -21.30
N THR A 422 -14.46 24.87 -21.41
CA THR A 422 -14.36 25.86 -22.50
C THR A 422 -13.02 26.59 -22.46
N SER A 423 -12.55 26.95 -21.28
CA SER A 423 -11.20 27.52 -21.09
C SER A 423 -10.11 26.59 -21.61
N LEU A 424 -10.13 25.29 -21.23
CA LEU A 424 -9.17 24.31 -21.72
C LEU A 424 -9.23 24.14 -23.24
N LEU A 425 -10.43 24.03 -23.82
CA LEU A 425 -10.62 23.92 -25.26
C LEU A 425 -10.07 25.14 -26.01
N HIS A 426 -10.30 26.34 -25.49
CA HIS A 426 -9.74 27.57 -26.06
C HIS A 426 -8.21 27.56 -26.06
N VAL A 427 -7.59 27.14 -24.96
CA VAL A 427 -6.13 27.01 -24.87
C VAL A 427 -5.61 25.99 -25.89
N ILE A 428 -6.25 24.83 -25.96
CA ILE A 428 -5.92 23.75 -26.91
C ILE A 428 -5.98 24.27 -28.35
N GLN A 429 -7.07 24.93 -28.75
CA GLN A 429 -7.23 25.52 -30.09
C GLN A 429 -6.14 26.55 -30.41
N SER A 430 -5.73 27.33 -29.41
CA SER A 430 -4.70 28.36 -29.58
C SER A 430 -3.27 27.81 -29.69
N MET A 431 -3.08 26.48 -29.59
CA MET A 431 -1.78 25.80 -29.63
C MET A 431 -1.76 24.69 -30.70
N PRO A 432 -1.96 25.00 -31.99
CA PRO A 432 -2.12 24.01 -33.06
C PRO A 432 -0.90 23.10 -33.26
N ASP A 433 0.30 23.54 -32.86
CA ASP A 433 1.55 22.77 -32.90
C ASP A 433 1.77 21.83 -31.70
N THR A 434 0.79 21.73 -30.79
CA THR A 434 0.84 20.87 -29.60
C THR A 434 -0.29 19.85 -29.64
N THR A 435 0.06 18.57 -29.45
CA THR A 435 -0.92 17.49 -29.28
C THR A 435 -1.33 17.40 -27.82
N PHE A 436 -2.63 17.30 -27.55
CA PHE A 436 -3.20 17.14 -26.22
C PHE A 436 -3.83 15.74 -26.11
N ILE A 437 -3.44 14.98 -25.09
CA ILE A 437 -4.04 13.69 -24.77
C ILE A 437 -4.79 13.87 -23.45
N TRP A 438 -6.12 13.84 -23.50
CA TRP A 438 -6.95 14.17 -22.34
C TRP A 438 -7.76 12.97 -21.87
N LYS A 439 -7.56 12.59 -20.60
CA LYS A 439 -8.44 11.64 -19.92
C LYS A 439 -9.83 12.25 -19.74
N TYR A 440 -10.80 11.72 -20.47
CA TYR A 440 -12.18 12.20 -20.48
C TYR A 440 -13.12 11.00 -20.52
N GLU A 441 -14.01 10.88 -19.53
CA GLU A 441 -14.77 9.66 -19.25
C GLU A 441 -15.87 9.37 -20.29
N ASP A 442 -16.31 10.38 -21.04
CA ASP A 442 -17.29 10.23 -22.12
C ASP A 442 -16.57 10.10 -23.49
N PRO A 443 -16.69 8.96 -24.19
CA PRO A 443 -16.08 8.77 -25.50
C PRO A 443 -16.76 9.59 -26.62
N GLU A 444 -17.99 10.07 -26.41
CA GLU A 444 -18.78 10.82 -27.40
C GLU A 444 -19.19 12.18 -26.82
N PRO A 445 -18.23 13.10 -26.60
CA PRO A 445 -18.52 14.39 -26.01
C PRO A 445 -19.51 15.21 -26.85
N LYS A 446 -20.44 15.88 -26.17
CA LYS A 446 -21.44 16.77 -26.80
C LYS A 446 -20.89 18.18 -27.08
N PHE A 447 -19.65 18.28 -27.55
CA PHE A 447 -19.01 19.54 -27.92
C PHE A 447 -17.93 19.30 -28.97
N ASP A 448 -17.65 20.33 -29.77
CA ASP A 448 -16.68 20.24 -30.86
C ASP A 448 -15.25 20.09 -30.32
N LEU A 449 -14.53 19.12 -30.87
CA LEU A 449 -13.15 18.84 -30.52
C LEU A 449 -12.18 19.45 -31.53
N PRO A 450 -11.17 20.20 -31.07
CA PRO A 450 -10.04 20.61 -31.91
C PRO A 450 -9.28 19.40 -32.48
N GLU A 451 -8.73 19.51 -33.69
CA GLU A 451 -7.95 18.43 -34.33
C GLU A 451 -6.69 18.02 -33.56
N ASN A 452 -6.25 18.84 -32.61
CA ASN A 452 -5.06 18.60 -31.80
C ASN A 452 -5.36 18.04 -30.40
N VAL A 453 -6.60 17.62 -30.10
CA VAL A 453 -6.93 16.91 -28.87
C VAL A 453 -7.46 15.50 -29.12
N PHE A 454 -7.00 14.56 -28.29
CA PHE A 454 -7.41 13.15 -28.32
C PHE A 454 -7.95 12.77 -26.95
N LEU A 455 -9.22 12.37 -26.91
CA LEU A 455 -9.86 11.92 -25.68
C LEU A 455 -9.70 10.41 -25.46
N SER A 456 -9.64 10.00 -24.19
CA SER A 456 -9.77 8.59 -23.81
C SER A 456 -10.32 8.46 -22.39
N PRO A 457 -11.25 7.53 -22.12
CA PRO A 457 -11.77 7.29 -20.78
C PRO A 457 -10.70 6.76 -19.81
N TRP A 458 -9.69 6.08 -20.36
CA TRP A 458 -8.57 5.55 -19.61
C TRP A 458 -7.26 5.74 -20.37
N LEU A 459 -6.18 6.03 -19.65
CA LEU A 459 -4.86 6.25 -20.21
C LEU A 459 -3.85 5.27 -19.57
N PRO A 460 -2.91 4.70 -20.34
CA PRO A 460 -1.72 4.08 -19.79
C PRO A 460 -0.77 5.18 -19.28
N GLN A 461 -1.18 5.86 -18.20
CA GLN A 461 -0.59 7.11 -17.74
C GLN A 461 0.88 6.95 -17.38
N ASN A 462 1.25 5.89 -16.67
CA ASN A 462 2.63 5.62 -16.29
C ASN A 462 3.52 5.41 -17.53
N GLU A 463 3.02 4.66 -18.52
CA GLU A 463 3.72 4.38 -19.77
C GLU A 463 3.86 5.63 -20.64
N LEU A 464 2.81 6.46 -20.75
CA LEU A 464 2.87 7.75 -21.46
C LEU A 464 3.84 8.71 -20.77
N LEU A 465 3.79 8.83 -19.44
CA LEU A 465 4.72 9.68 -18.68
C LEU A 465 6.17 9.20 -18.77
N ALA A 466 6.41 7.92 -19.01
CA ALA A 466 7.77 7.42 -19.26
C ALA A 466 8.28 7.73 -20.69
N ASP A 467 7.39 7.98 -21.66
CA ASP A 467 7.78 8.29 -23.04
C ASP A 467 8.40 9.69 -23.15
N LYS A 468 9.53 9.79 -23.86
CA LYS A 468 10.27 11.06 -24.03
C LYS A 468 9.50 12.12 -24.81
N ARG A 469 8.52 11.73 -25.64
CA ARG A 469 7.69 12.64 -26.45
C ARG A 469 6.64 13.40 -25.64
N ILE A 470 6.23 12.88 -24.48
CA ILE A 470 5.42 13.67 -23.52
C ILE A 470 6.27 14.80 -22.97
N THR A 471 5.84 16.03 -23.23
CA THR A 471 6.55 17.26 -22.87
C THR A 471 6.10 17.78 -21.51
N VAL A 472 4.78 17.84 -21.26
CA VAL A 472 4.22 18.37 -20.01
C VAL A 472 3.03 17.52 -19.57
N PHE A 473 2.87 17.39 -18.26
CA PHE A 473 1.67 16.81 -17.65
C PHE A 473 0.82 17.89 -16.97
N LEU A 474 -0.41 18.08 -17.43
CA LEU A 474 -1.44 18.86 -16.74
C LEU A 474 -2.24 17.91 -15.83
N THR A 475 -2.12 18.10 -14.52
CA THR A 475 -2.66 17.16 -13.54
C THR A 475 -3.30 17.85 -12.34
N HIS A 476 -4.23 17.18 -11.68
CA HIS A 476 -4.74 17.60 -10.38
C HIS A 476 -3.72 17.48 -9.22
N GLY A 477 -2.58 16.80 -9.40
CA GLY A 477 -1.58 16.64 -8.33
C GLY A 477 -1.90 15.56 -7.28
N GLY A 478 -2.72 14.56 -7.63
CA GLY A 478 -2.91 13.37 -6.78
C GLY A 478 -1.60 12.62 -6.55
N LEU A 479 -1.40 12.05 -5.35
CA LEU A 479 -0.09 11.56 -4.92
C LEU A 479 0.49 10.48 -5.84
N ALA A 480 -0.33 9.57 -6.36
CA ALA A 480 0.13 8.56 -7.33
C ALA A 480 0.71 9.19 -8.61
N SER A 481 -0.01 10.15 -9.20
CA SER A 481 0.46 10.93 -10.36
C SER A 481 1.73 11.73 -10.04
N VAL A 482 1.83 12.27 -8.84
CA VAL A 482 3.02 12.96 -8.34
C VAL A 482 4.24 12.03 -8.25
N MET A 483 4.05 10.80 -7.78
CA MET A 483 5.13 9.80 -7.77
C MET A 483 5.57 9.44 -9.20
N GLU A 484 4.62 9.25 -10.12
CA GLU A 484 4.91 8.94 -11.52
C GLU A 484 5.71 10.04 -12.21
N LEU A 485 5.24 11.30 -12.14
CA LEU A 485 5.93 12.43 -12.79
C LEU A 485 7.30 12.72 -12.15
N ALA A 486 7.43 12.57 -10.83
CA ALA A 486 8.69 12.81 -10.14
C ALA A 486 9.74 11.75 -10.50
N LEU A 487 9.35 10.47 -10.59
CA LEU A 487 10.26 9.38 -10.95
C LEU A 487 10.61 9.35 -12.45
N THR A 488 9.71 9.83 -13.30
CA THR A 488 9.91 9.89 -14.76
C THR A 488 10.57 11.20 -15.23
N GLY A 489 10.65 12.22 -14.36
CA GLY A 489 11.27 13.50 -14.68
C GLY A 489 10.44 14.36 -15.62
N LYS A 490 9.11 14.37 -15.43
CA LYS A 490 8.17 15.14 -16.25
C LYS A 490 7.78 16.45 -15.58
N PRO A 491 8.07 17.61 -16.20
CA PRO A 491 7.59 18.88 -15.71
C PRO A 491 6.07 18.96 -15.90
N SER A 492 5.40 19.71 -15.03
CA SER A 492 3.95 19.65 -14.92
C SER A 492 3.31 20.99 -14.60
N VAL A 493 2.07 21.17 -15.04
CA VAL A 493 1.16 22.16 -14.49
C VAL A 493 0.21 21.43 -13.56
N MET A 494 0.14 21.84 -12.30
CA MET A 494 -0.73 21.22 -11.30
C MET A 494 -1.91 22.13 -10.98
N VAL A 495 -3.11 21.56 -10.95
CA VAL A 495 -4.36 22.24 -10.59
C VAL A 495 -5.04 21.47 -9.45
N PRO A 496 -4.62 21.68 -8.20
CA PRO A 496 -5.21 20.96 -7.07
C PRO A 496 -6.71 21.20 -6.92
N ILE A 497 -7.48 20.13 -6.79
CA ILE A 497 -8.95 20.17 -6.70
C ILE A 497 -9.42 19.94 -5.27
N PHE A 498 -8.92 18.90 -4.58
CA PHE A 498 -9.36 18.54 -3.22
C PHE A 498 -8.33 17.64 -2.49
N ALA A 499 -8.65 17.25 -1.25
CA ALA A 499 -7.86 16.35 -0.41
C ALA A 499 -6.41 16.83 -0.23
N ASP A 500 -5.43 15.97 -0.48
CA ASP A 500 -3.99 16.19 -0.29
C ASP A 500 -3.30 16.85 -1.48
N GLN A 501 -4.03 17.10 -2.57
CA GLN A 501 -3.48 17.58 -3.84
C GLN A 501 -2.78 18.94 -3.70
N GLY A 502 -3.30 19.84 -2.85
CA GLY A 502 -2.70 21.15 -2.60
C GLY A 502 -1.30 21.01 -2.00
N ARG A 503 -1.19 20.19 -0.95
CA ARG A 503 0.06 19.87 -0.26
C ARG A 503 1.04 19.21 -1.23
N ASN A 504 0.58 18.25 -2.02
CA ASN A 504 1.41 17.54 -2.98
C ASN A 504 1.95 18.47 -4.08
N ALA A 505 1.13 19.41 -4.55
CA ALA A 505 1.58 20.38 -5.55
C ALA A 505 2.69 21.28 -4.99
N GLN A 506 2.55 21.79 -3.76
CA GLN A 506 3.60 22.57 -3.11
C GLN A 506 4.86 21.74 -2.84
N MET A 507 4.67 20.47 -2.46
CA MET A 507 5.76 19.51 -2.24
C MET A 507 6.63 19.34 -3.49
N VAL A 508 6.04 19.28 -4.70
CA VAL A 508 6.83 19.19 -5.94
C VAL A 508 7.34 20.57 -6.38
N LYS A 509 6.54 21.64 -6.20
CA LYS A 509 6.88 23.01 -6.62
C LYS A 509 8.21 23.50 -6.07
N ARG A 510 8.57 23.16 -4.83
CA ARG A 510 9.86 23.54 -4.22
C ARG A 510 11.10 22.99 -4.96
N HIS A 511 10.93 21.95 -5.78
CA HIS A 511 12.00 21.43 -6.65
C HIS A 511 12.10 22.21 -7.97
N GLY A 512 11.21 23.17 -8.23
CA GLY A 512 11.24 24.03 -9.41
C GLY A 512 10.87 23.32 -10.71
N SER A 513 10.22 22.15 -10.64
CA SER A 513 9.84 21.33 -11.80
C SER A 513 8.37 21.51 -12.22
N VAL A 514 7.56 22.24 -11.44
CA VAL A 514 6.13 22.40 -11.72
C VAL A 514 5.62 23.81 -11.49
N PHE A 515 4.58 24.17 -12.25
CA PHE A 515 3.77 25.36 -12.05
C PHE A 515 2.46 24.96 -11.37
N VAL A 516 2.00 25.73 -10.38
CA VAL A 516 0.76 25.42 -9.63
C VAL A 516 -0.26 26.51 -9.88
N LEU A 517 -1.41 26.14 -10.43
CA LEU A 517 -2.60 26.97 -10.57
C LEU A 517 -3.59 26.65 -9.45
N GLN A 518 -4.35 27.64 -9.06
CA GLN A 518 -5.53 27.45 -8.22
C GLN A 518 -6.68 26.93 -9.06
N LYS A 519 -7.55 26.13 -8.44
CA LYS A 519 -8.71 25.51 -9.10
C LYS A 519 -9.56 26.51 -9.90
N HIS A 520 -9.84 27.68 -9.33
CA HIS A 520 -10.67 28.70 -9.96
C HIS A 520 -10.00 29.41 -11.14
N GLU A 521 -8.67 29.29 -11.28
CA GLU A 521 -7.92 29.84 -12.41
C GLU A 521 -8.08 28.98 -13.66
N LEU A 522 -8.57 27.74 -13.54
CA LEU A 522 -8.81 26.86 -14.67
C LEU A 522 -9.84 27.42 -15.66
N GLY A 523 -10.80 28.24 -15.18
CA GLY A 523 -11.75 28.97 -16.02
C GLY A 523 -11.16 30.15 -16.79
N LYS A 524 -9.92 30.54 -16.50
CA LYS A 524 -9.24 31.69 -17.12
C LYS A 524 -8.22 31.21 -18.14
N SER A 525 -8.64 31.13 -19.41
CA SER A 525 -7.83 30.58 -20.51
C SER A 525 -6.45 31.21 -20.61
N GLU A 526 -6.32 32.52 -20.43
CA GLU A 526 -5.04 33.23 -20.46
C GLU A 526 -4.06 32.76 -19.38
N LEU A 527 -4.54 32.48 -18.16
CA LEU A 527 -3.70 31.97 -17.08
C LEU A 527 -3.27 30.52 -17.35
N VAL A 528 -4.21 29.69 -17.81
CA VAL A 528 -3.91 28.29 -18.17
C VAL A 528 -2.89 28.23 -19.30
N LYS A 529 -3.06 29.05 -20.35
CA LYS A 529 -2.14 29.17 -21.47
C LYS A 529 -0.77 29.67 -21.01
N SER A 530 -0.73 30.71 -20.17
CA SER A 530 0.51 31.26 -19.62
C SER A 530 1.28 30.22 -18.79
N ALA A 531 0.59 29.46 -17.93
CA ALA A 531 1.18 28.39 -17.14
C ALA A 531 1.75 27.27 -18.03
N LEU A 532 0.98 26.79 -19.02
CA LEU A 532 1.46 25.79 -19.97
C LEU A 532 2.65 26.30 -20.78
N ASN A 533 2.60 27.52 -21.31
CA ASN A 533 3.71 28.11 -22.05
C ASN A 533 4.97 28.28 -21.19
N SER A 534 4.82 28.62 -19.91
CA SER A 534 5.95 28.73 -18.98
C SER A 534 6.65 27.38 -18.85
N VAL A 535 5.89 26.30 -18.61
CA VAL A 535 6.45 24.95 -18.43
C VAL A 535 6.97 24.36 -19.75
N LEU A 536 6.29 24.63 -20.87
CA LEU A 536 6.67 24.11 -22.19
C LEU A 536 7.92 24.78 -22.78
N ASN A 537 8.21 26.03 -22.41
CA ASN A 537 9.25 26.83 -23.05
C ASN A 537 10.42 27.21 -22.14
N ASP A 538 10.25 27.27 -20.82
CA ASP A 538 11.37 27.51 -19.90
C ASP A 538 12.09 26.17 -19.58
N PRO A 539 13.34 25.99 -20.04
CA PRO A 539 14.09 24.75 -19.84
C PRO A 539 14.38 24.44 -18.37
N LYS A 540 14.23 25.41 -17.46
CA LYS A 540 14.41 25.18 -16.02
C LYS A 540 13.46 24.12 -15.48
N PHE A 541 12.20 24.10 -15.93
CA PHE A 541 11.23 23.11 -15.44
C PHE A 541 11.66 21.69 -15.79
N GLN A 542 12.02 21.43 -17.05
CA GLN A 542 12.50 20.13 -17.50
C GLN A 542 13.79 19.73 -16.78
N LYS A 543 14.78 20.63 -16.73
CA LYS A 543 16.07 20.37 -16.07
C LYS A 543 15.91 20.02 -14.59
N ASN A 544 15.02 20.72 -13.89
CA ASN A 544 14.72 20.46 -12.49
C ASN A 544 13.94 19.15 -12.30
N ALA A 545 13.02 18.82 -13.21
CA ALA A 545 12.29 17.55 -13.18
C ALA A 545 13.25 16.36 -13.37
N GLU A 546 14.18 16.45 -14.33
CA GLU A 546 15.21 15.44 -14.58
C GLU A 546 16.16 15.27 -13.40
N LYS A 547 16.63 16.39 -12.82
CA LYS A 547 17.47 16.37 -11.61
C LYS A 547 16.75 15.68 -10.45
N LEU A 548 15.47 15.98 -10.23
CA LEU A 548 14.68 15.32 -9.20
C LEU A 548 14.56 13.81 -9.49
N ALA A 549 14.24 13.42 -10.71
CA ALA A 549 14.15 12.01 -11.09
C ALA A 549 15.46 11.26 -10.90
N GLU A 550 16.60 11.88 -11.20
CA GLU A 550 17.94 11.34 -10.94
C GLU A 550 18.17 11.10 -9.45
N MET A 551 17.88 12.10 -8.60
CA MET A 551 17.96 11.96 -7.14
C MET A 551 17.09 10.82 -6.61
N LEU A 552 15.87 10.66 -7.13
CA LEU A 552 14.95 9.59 -6.71
C LEU A 552 15.39 8.21 -7.21
N LYS A 553 16.00 8.12 -8.40
CA LYS A 553 16.57 6.87 -8.94
C LYS A 553 17.82 6.44 -8.16
N MET A 554 18.62 7.40 -7.70
CA MET A 554 19.80 7.16 -6.87
C MET A 554 19.47 7.00 -5.38
N SER A 555 18.19 7.05 -4.99
CA SER A 555 17.79 6.85 -3.60
C SER A 555 18.26 5.48 -3.10
N PRO A 556 18.88 5.40 -1.90
CA PRO A 556 19.34 4.13 -1.34
C PRO A 556 18.19 3.22 -0.87
N ILE A 557 16.94 3.72 -0.85
CA ILE A 557 15.78 3.01 -0.33
C ILE A 557 15.10 2.22 -1.45
N ASN A 558 15.10 0.89 -1.32
CA ASN A 558 14.29 0.02 -2.16
C ASN A 558 12.88 -0.16 -1.56
N ALA A 559 11.94 0.71 -1.94
CA ALA A 559 10.59 0.74 -1.37
C ALA A 559 9.85 -0.61 -1.40
N LYS A 560 10.01 -1.41 -2.46
CA LYS A 560 9.35 -2.73 -2.57
C LYS A 560 9.95 -3.74 -1.59
N GLU A 561 11.28 -3.76 -1.48
CA GLU A 561 11.98 -4.63 -0.53
C GLU A 561 11.72 -4.20 0.91
N THR A 562 11.71 -2.89 1.18
CA THR A 562 11.31 -2.32 2.46
C THR A 562 9.91 -2.77 2.85
N LEU A 563 8.91 -2.63 1.96
CA LEU A 563 7.55 -3.12 2.18
C LEU A 563 7.54 -4.59 2.58
N VAL A 564 8.12 -5.47 1.75
CA VAL A 564 8.10 -6.92 2.01
C VAL A 564 8.73 -7.26 3.36
N LYS A 565 9.94 -6.74 3.64
CA LYS A 565 10.66 -7.02 4.90
C LYS A 565 9.88 -6.58 6.15
N HIS A 566 9.22 -5.42 6.11
CA HIS A 566 8.45 -4.94 7.26
C HIS A 566 7.16 -5.73 7.46
N VAL A 567 6.52 -6.16 6.37
CA VAL A 567 5.33 -7.01 6.47
C VAL A 567 5.70 -8.40 6.99
N GLU A 568 6.78 -9.02 6.49
CA GLU A 568 7.29 -10.29 7.02
C GLU A 568 7.70 -10.19 8.49
N PHE A 569 8.36 -9.09 8.86
CA PHE A 569 8.73 -8.84 10.24
C PHE A 569 7.49 -8.75 11.14
N ALA A 570 6.47 -7.98 10.74
CA ALA A 570 5.24 -7.85 11.50
C ALA A 570 4.49 -9.20 11.60
N ALA A 571 4.40 -9.93 10.49
CA ALA A 571 3.82 -11.27 10.45
C ALA A 571 4.59 -12.27 11.31
N LYS A 572 5.89 -12.06 11.55
CA LYS A 572 6.68 -12.93 12.44
C LYS A 572 6.57 -12.52 13.91
N PHE A 573 6.83 -11.27 14.23
CA PHE A 573 7.04 -10.81 15.60
C PHE A 573 5.81 -10.14 16.24
N GLY A 574 4.83 -9.76 15.44
CA GLY A 574 3.59 -9.17 15.91
C GLY A 574 3.73 -7.70 16.34
N LYS A 575 2.98 -7.29 17.38
CA LYS A 575 2.98 -5.92 17.93
C LYS A 575 4.36 -5.53 18.46
N LEU A 576 4.69 -4.24 18.39
CA LEU A 576 5.96 -3.69 18.84
C LEU A 576 5.78 -2.62 19.94
N PRO A 577 5.55 -3.01 21.20
CA PRO A 577 5.40 -2.07 22.32
C PRO A 577 6.63 -1.18 22.52
N THR A 578 7.82 -1.68 22.18
CA THR A 578 9.08 -0.92 22.26
C THR A 578 9.16 0.25 21.30
N MET A 579 8.30 0.29 20.27
CA MET A 579 8.18 1.41 19.33
C MET A 579 6.94 2.28 19.62
N ASP A 580 6.25 2.06 20.74
CA ASP A 580 5.16 2.93 21.18
C ASP A 580 5.73 4.19 21.84
N ASN A 581 5.42 5.36 21.28
CA ASN A 581 5.96 6.61 21.79
C ASN A 581 5.28 6.98 23.11
N TYR A 582 6.06 7.17 24.18
CA TYR A 582 5.50 7.47 25.50
C TYR A 582 4.74 8.81 25.57
N GLY A 583 5.04 9.76 24.68
CA GLY A 583 4.38 11.07 24.59
C GLY A 583 2.86 10.96 24.43
N ARG A 584 2.35 9.87 23.81
CA ARG A 584 0.90 9.68 23.66
C ARG A 584 0.17 9.33 24.96
N HIS A 585 0.92 8.91 25.99
CA HIS A 585 0.41 8.64 27.34
C HIS A 585 0.51 9.88 28.25
N GLN A 586 1.11 10.97 27.78
CA GLN A 586 1.25 12.21 28.53
C GLN A 586 0.02 13.11 28.37
N SER A 587 -0.31 13.84 29.42
CA SER A 587 -1.31 14.91 29.33
C SER A 587 -0.73 16.10 28.56
N PHE A 588 -1.62 16.94 28.00
CA PHE A 588 -1.24 18.18 27.32
C PHE A 588 -0.33 19.08 28.19
N VAL A 589 -0.56 19.11 29.51
CA VAL A 589 0.22 19.91 30.45
C VAL A 589 1.67 19.43 30.53
N VAL A 590 1.88 18.12 30.67
CA VAL A 590 3.21 17.52 30.77
C VAL A 590 3.93 17.55 29.43
N TYR A 591 3.24 17.24 28.34
CA TYR A 591 3.81 17.18 27.00
C TYR A 591 4.45 18.52 26.57
N TYR A 592 3.81 19.64 26.91
CA TYR A 592 4.30 20.99 26.60
C TYR A 592 5.07 21.66 27.76
N PHE A 593 5.43 20.91 28.81
CA PHE A 593 6.12 21.42 30.00
C PHE A 593 5.42 22.60 30.69
N LEU A 594 4.09 22.67 30.59
CA LEU A 594 3.32 23.77 31.17
C LEU A 594 3.36 23.75 32.70
N ASP A 595 3.47 22.56 33.30
CA ASP A 595 3.74 22.37 34.72
C ASP A 595 5.08 23.00 35.14
N ILE A 596 6.17 22.71 34.42
CA ILE A 596 7.51 23.25 34.69
C ILE A 596 7.53 24.76 34.47
N ILE A 597 6.97 25.24 33.35
CA ILE A 597 6.90 26.67 33.03
C ILE A 597 6.10 27.41 34.13
N SER A 598 4.99 26.83 34.58
CA SER A 598 4.18 27.42 35.66
C SER A 598 4.96 27.54 36.97
N VAL A 599 5.68 26.48 37.37
CA VAL A 599 6.56 26.51 38.57
C VAL A 599 7.64 27.59 38.42
N PHE A 600 8.25 27.72 37.24
CA PHE A 600 9.26 28.74 36.98
C PHE A 600 8.70 30.16 37.07
N VAL A 601 7.56 30.43 36.41
CA VAL A 601 6.90 31.75 36.42
C VAL A 601 6.48 32.14 37.84
N ILE A 602 5.91 31.21 38.62
CA ILE A 602 5.54 31.45 40.02
C ILE A 602 6.79 31.77 40.86
N SER A 603 7.87 31.02 40.68
CA SER A 603 9.12 31.22 41.43
C SER A 603 9.75 32.59 41.14
N VAL A 604 9.80 33.00 39.87
CA VAL A 604 10.29 34.33 39.48
C VAL A 604 9.37 35.43 40.02
N GLY A 605 8.05 35.25 39.94
CA GLY A 605 7.07 36.19 40.49
C GLY A 605 7.25 36.40 42.00
N LEU A 606 7.43 35.31 42.77
CA LEU A 606 7.70 35.37 44.21
C LEU A 606 9.01 36.11 44.51
N LEU A 607 10.08 35.84 43.75
CA LEU A 607 11.35 36.53 43.90
C LEU A 607 11.21 38.05 43.66
N ILE A 608 10.47 38.45 42.62
CA ILE A 608 10.19 39.87 42.33
C ILE A 608 9.43 40.51 43.49
N VAL A 609 8.40 39.84 44.04
CA VAL A 609 7.65 40.34 45.19
C VAL A 609 8.55 40.51 46.42
N LEU A 610 9.45 39.55 46.67
CA LEU A 610 10.42 39.63 47.79
C LEU A 610 11.38 40.80 47.61
N ILE A 611 11.93 40.99 46.40
CA ILE A 611 12.83 42.10 46.08
C ILE A 611 12.10 43.44 46.28
N VAL A 612 10.88 43.59 45.76
CA VAL A 612 10.07 44.81 45.93
C VAL A 612 9.77 45.09 47.40
N LYS A 613 9.42 44.06 48.20
CA LYS A 613 9.22 44.19 49.65
C LYS A 613 10.52 44.64 50.34
N MET A 614 11.66 44.07 49.98
CA MET A 614 12.97 44.43 50.53
C MET A 614 13.30 45.90 50.23
N PHE A 615 13.13 46.36 48.99
CA PHE A 615 13.33 47.76 48.62
C PHE A 615 12.35 48.71 49.31
N LYS A 616 11.07 48.32 49.49
CA LYS A 616 10.11 49.12 50.28
C LYS A 616 10.54 49.22 51.74
N VAL A 617 11.00 48.13 52.36
CA VAL A 617 11.50 48.15 53.75
C VAL A 617 12.75 49.00 53.90
N LEU A 618 13.70 48.88 52.97
CA LEU A 618 14.92 49.71 52.95
C LEU A 618 14.60 51.19 52.71
N GLY A 619 13.66 51.50 51.81
CA GLY A 619 13.17 52.86 51.58
C GLY A 619 12.41 53.45 52.78
N TRP A 620 11.66 52.62 53.53
CA TRP A 620 10.99 53.03 54.77
C TRP A 620 11.99 53.33 55.89
N LYS A 621 13.02 52.48 56.05
CA LYS A 621 14.13 52.74 57.01
C LYS A 621 14.92 54.00 56.65
N SER A 622 15.19 54.25 55.37
CA SER A 622 15.88 55.47 54.92
C SER A 622 15.07 56.75 55.15
N LYS A 623 13.72 56.70 55.08
CA LYS A 623 12.87 57.84 55.46
C LYS A 623 12.86 58.07 56.97
N LYS A 624 12.79 57.00 57.76
CA LYS A 624 12.78 57.09 59.22
C LYS A 624 14.09 57.67 59.79
N CYS A 625 15.25 57.30 59.24
CA CYS A 625 16.55 57.89 59.60
C CYS A 625 16.76 59.35 59.12
N LYS A 626 15.83 59.92 58.35
CA LYS A 626 15.85 61.36 57.99
C LYS A 626 14.92 62.20 58.89
N GLU A 627 14.05 61.56 59.67
CA GLU A 627 13.07 62.22 60.56
C GLU A 627 13.49 62.17 62.04
N GLU A 628 14.52 61.40 62.39
CA GLU A 628 15.30 61.47 63.65
C GLU A 628 16.57 62.29 63.41
#